data_AF-A0A8J5UGY8-F1
#
_entry.id   AF-A0A8J5UGY8-F1
#
_cell.length_a   1.000
_cell.length_b   1.000
_cell.length_c   1.000
_cell.angle_alpha   90.00
_cell.angle_beta   90.00
_cell.angle_gamma   90.00
#
_symmetry.space_group_name_H-M   'P 1'
#
loop_
_entity.id
_entity.type
_entity.pdbx_description
1 polymer ?
#
loop_
_entity_poly.entity_id
_entity_poly.type
_entity_poly.pdbx_seq_one_letter_code
_entity_poly.pdbx_strand_id
1 'polypeptide(L)'
;MPTDIATRALVVTLKAPCGGAKTSLEIEAITGIPRRTIDSIYARAIKNGFEPNERPLRIINAWLEDRPRSGRPSKCTAENQELIIAKVSRDRFGREKTAADIAGDLSSQGIEISKTTVKKILKEAGYKKTKPTRKPGLTVAMRKERLNWCIAHRDWSLEDSVCPTTKSSNLVG
;
A
#
# COMPACT_ATOMS: atom_id res chain seq x y z
N MET A 1 9.63 28.11 -14.04
CA MET A 1 10.27 27.09 -14.91
C MET A 1 10.40 25.80 -14.13
N PRO A 2 10.08 24.64 -14.71
CA PRO A 2 10.50 23.36 -14.18
C PRO A 2 12.04 23.34 -14.10
N THR A 3 12.59 22.87 -12.99
CA THR A 3 14.04 22.77 -12.79
C THR A 3 14.35 21.32 -12.47
N ASP A 4 15.23 20.71 -13.25
CA ASP A 4 15.66 19.34 -13.03
C ASP A 4 16.60 19.24 -11.83
N ILE A 5 16.78 18.03 -11.30
CA ILE A 5 17.66 17.78 -10.15
C ILE A 5 19.09 18.24 -10.46
N ALA A 6 19.57 18.01 -11.68
CA ALA A 6 20.90 18.45 -12.13
C ALA A 6 21.05 19.98 -12.10
N THR A 7 20.02 20.72 -12.55
CA THR A 7 20.01 22.18 -12.52
C THR A 7 20.00 22.71 -11.09
N ARG A 8 19.24 22.07 -10.20
CA ARG A 8 19.24 22.41 -8.77
C ARG A 8 20.59 22.13 -8.12
N ALA A 9 21.23 21.01 -8.46
CA ALA A 9 22.56 20.67 -7.99
C ALA A 9 23.59 21.72 -8.44
N LEU A 10 23.55 22.13 -9.71
CA LEU A 10 24.40 23.20 -10.24
C LEU A 10 24.22 24.51 -9.47
N VAL A 11 22.99 24.89 -9.15
CA VAL A 11 22.73 26.10 -8.35
C VAL A 11 23.31 25.96 -6.94
N VAL A 12 23.14 24.81 -6.29
CA VAL A 12 23.66 24.58 -4.93
C VAL A 12 25.18 24.55 -4.91
N THR A 13 25.84 23.91 -5.87
CA THR A 13 27.31 23.88 -5.98
C THR A 13 27.88 25.28 -6.21
N LEU A 14 27.31 26.05 -7.13
CA LEU A 14 27.79 27.40 -7.45
C LEU A 14 27.62 28.35 -6.26
N LYS A 15 26.55 28.20 -5.49
CA LYS A 15 26.26 29.04 -4.32
C LYS A 15 26.98 28.60 -3.05
N ALA A 16 27.35 27.32 -2.94
CA ALA A 16 28.06 26.82 -1.77
C ALA A 16 29.43 27.52 -1.59
N PRO A 17 29.79 27.92 -0.35
CA PRO A 17 31.08 28.57 -0.07
C PRO A 17 32.30 27.74 -0.49
N CYS A 18 32.22 26.42 -0.36
CA CYS A 18 33.29 25.50 -0.75
C CYS A 18 33.27 25.08 -2.23
N GLY A 19 32.24 25.48 -2.99
CA GLY A 19 32.13 25.22 -4.42
C GLY A 19 32.54 26.44 -5.23
N GLY A 20 31.59 27.32 -5.53
CA GLY A 20 31.80 28.52 -6.35
C GLY A 20 31.74 29.85 -5.59
N ALA A 21 31.16 29.87 -4.37
CA ALA A 21 30.89 31.07 -3.58
C ALA A 21 30.25 32.24 -4.38
N LYS A 22 29.46 31.91 -5.42
CA LYS A 22 28.91 32.90 -6.36
C LYS A 22 27.70 33.60 -5.77
N THR A 23 27.56 34.88 -6.13
CA THR A 23 26.36 35.65 -5.81
C THR A 23 25.16 35.17 -6.64
N SER A 24 23.92 35.36 -6.15
CA SER A 24 22.72 35.00 -6.92
C SER A 24 22.63 35.75 -8.27
N LEU A 25 23.29 36.92 -8.39
CA LEU A 25 23.40 37.69 -9.63
C LEU A 25 24.20 36.94 -10.69
N GLU A 26 25.39 36.48 -10.30
CA GLU A 26 26.27 35.72 -11.19
C GLU A 26 25.63 34.40 -11.60
N ILE A 27 24.96 33.72 -10.66
CA ILE A 27 24.28 32.46 -10.95
C ILE A 27 23.13 32.68 -11.94
N GLU A 28 22.37 33.77 -11.80
CA GLU A 28 21.32 34.13 -12.77
C GLU A 28 21.92 34.41 -14.16
N ALA A 29 23.04 35.14 -14.24
CA ALA A 29 23.73 35.39 -15.51
C ALA A 29 24.26 34.10 -16.17
N ILE A 30 24.72 33.12 -15.37
CA ILE A 30 25.25 31.84 -15.88
C ILE A 30 24.13 30.88 -16.28
N THR A 31 23.08 30.77 -15.46
CA THR A 31 22.05 29.72 -15.60
C THR A 31 20.76 30.20 -16.25
N GLY A 32 20.53 31.51 -16.35
CA GLY A 32 19.27 32.11 -16.79
C GLY A 32 18.11 31.94 -15.80
N ILE A 33 18.37 31.43 -14.60
CA ILE A 33 17.34 31.16 -13.58
C ILE A 33 17.10 32.43 -12.76
N PRO A 34 15.84 32.85 -12.55
CA PRO A 34 15.54 34.01 -11.72
C PRO A 34 16.10 33.88 -10.30
N ARG A 35 16.66 34.96 -9.75
CA ARG A 35 17.25 35.00 -8.38
C ARG A 35 16.36 34.38 -7.31
N ARG A 36 15.06 34.68 -7.36
CA ARG A 36 14.07 34.17 -6.41
C ARG A 36 14.01 32.64 -6.39
N THR A 37 14.16 32.03 -7.56
CA THR A 37 14.21 30.57 -7.71
C THR A 37 15.53 30.02 -7.17
N ILE A 38 16.67 30.66 -7.48
CA ILE A 38 18.00 30.29 -6.95
C ILE A 38 17.98 30.27 -5.41
N ASP A 39 17.49 31.34 -4.79
CA ASP A 39 17.44 31.45 -3.33
C ASP A 39 16.49 30.42 -2.72
N SER A 40 15.36 30.15 -3.38
CA SER A 40 14.41 29.12 -2.92
C SER A 40 14.98 27.69 -3.00
N ILE A 41 15.78 27.38 -4.03
CA ILE A 41 16.44 26.09 -4.20
C ILE A 41 17.47 25.90 -3.08
N TYR A 42 18.31 26.92 -2.87
CA TYR A 42 19.37 26.87 -1.86
C TYR A 42 18.79 26.77 -0.44
N ALA A 43 17.79 27.58 -0.09
CA ALA A 43 17.11 27.51 1.19
C ALA A 43 16.42 26.16 1.42
N ARG A 44 15.85 25.55 0.37
CA ARG A 44 15.24 24.23 0.43
C ARG A 44 16.27 23.13 0.68
N ALA A 45 17.43 23.20 0.02
CA ALA A 45 18.52 22.25 0.24
C ALA A 45 18.99 22.29 1.71
N ILE A 46 19.21 23.49 2.27
CA ILE A 46 19.58 23.66 3.69
C ILE A 46 18.51 23.09 4.60
N LYS A 47 17.22 23.38 4.35
CA LYS A 47 16.10 22.85 5.13
C LYS A 47 16.01 21.31 5.08
N ASN A 48 16.51 20.69 4.02
CA ASN A 48 16.55 19.25 3.84
C ASN A 48 17.85 18.61 4.41
N GLY A 49 18.77 19.40 4.97
CA GLY A 49 19.98 18.91 5.66
C GLY A 49 21.29 19.09 4.88
N PHE A 50 21.32 19.88 3.81
CA PHE A 50 22.57 20.26 3.15
C PHE A 50 23.38 21.22 4.04
N GLU A 51 24.62 20.87 4.36
CA GLU A 51 25.56 21.71 5.10
C GLU A 51 26.56 22.41 4.15
N PRO A 52 26.46 23.73 3.95
CA PRO A 52 27.29 24.43 2.95
C PRO A 52 28.78 24.50 3.27
N ASN A 53 29.16 24.33 4.54
CA ASN A 53 30.54 24.44 5.00
C ASN A 53 31.22 23.08 5.16
N GLU A 54 30.50 21.97 4.97
CA GLU A 54 31.04 20.62 5.07
C GLU A 54 32.10 20.40 3.97
N ARG A 55 33.20 19.74 4.36
CA ARG A 55 34.29 19.35 3.46
C ARG A 55 34.53 17.84 3.60
N PRO A 56 34.51 17.08 2.51
CA PRO A 56 34.27 17.48 1.12
C PRO A 56 32.83 17.93 0.85
N LEU A 57 32.62 18.76 -0.18
CA LEU A 57 31.27 19.18 -0.58
C LEU A 57 30.45 17.95 -0.98
N ARG A 58 29.48 17.59 -0.15
CA ARG A 58 28.58 16.48 -0.37
C ARG A 58 27.25 17.02 -0.91
N ILE A 59 26.71 16.38 -1.94
CA ILE A 59 25.38 16.69 -2.50
C ILE A 59 24.66 15.38 -2.76
N ILE A 60 23.41 15.30 -2.32
CA ILE A 60 22.57 14.11 -2.44
C ILE A 60 21.26 14.50 -3.12
N ASN A 61 20.75 13.63 -3.99
CA ASN A 61 19.49 13.84 -4.70
C ASN A 61 18.32 14.11 -3.73
N ALA A 62 18.26 13.38 -2.62
CA ALA A 62 17.22 13.52 -1.58
C ALA A 62 17.07 14.96 -1.05
N TRP A 63 18.13 15.78 -1.05
CA TRP A 63 18.05 17.18 -0.61
C TRP A 63 17.45 18.11 -1.66
N LEU A 64 17.52 17.73 -2.93
CA LEU A 64 17.11 18.52 -4.09
C LEU A 64 15.77 18.09 -4.68
N GLU A 65 15.31 16.88 -4.35
CA GLU A 65 14.02 16.34 -4.77
C GLU A 65 12.84 17.18 -4.27
N ASP A 66 11.77 17.21 -5.07
CA ASP A 66 10.53 17.86 -4.66
C ASP A 66 9.84 17.03 -3.58
N ARG A 67 9.41 17.73 -2.52
CA ARG A 67 8.59 17.09 -1.49
C ARG A 67 7.27 16.60 -2.12
N PRO A 68 6.73 15.47 -1.63
CA PRO A 68 5.41 15.04 -2.03
C PRO A 68 4.43 16.18 -1.78
N ARG A 69 3.67 16.55 -2.81
CA ARG A 69 2.68 17.62 -2.70
C ARG A 69 1.59 17.15 -1.77
N SER A 70 1.23 17.96 -0.77
CA SER A 70 0.02 17.75 0.02
C SER A 70 -1.17 17.83 -0.94
N GLY A 71 -1.72 16.68 -1.30
CA GLY A 71 -2.94 16.60 -2.08
C GLY A 71 -4.14 17.10 -1.27
N ARG A 72 -5.32 17.09 -1.90
CA ARG A 72 -6.58 17.37 -1.18
C ARG A 72 -6.76 16.34 -0.07
N PRO A 73 -7.07 16.74 1.18
CA PRO A 73 -7.37 15.80 2.25
C PRO A 73 -8.53 14.89 1.82
N SER A 74 -8.36 13.59 1.98
CA SER A 74 -9.41 12.63 1.68
C SER A 74 -10.50 12.73 2.75
N LYS A 75 -11.77 12.58 2.36
CA LYS A 75 -12.88 12.38 3.32
C LYS A 75 -12.82 11.02 4.05
N CYS A 76 -11.82 10.21 3.72
CA CYS A 76 -11.65 8.87 4.22
C CYS A 76 -10.55 8.92 5.30
N THR A 77 -10.97 8.98 6.55
CA THR A 77 -10.10 8.85 7.72
C THR A 77 -9.71 7.38 7.93
N ALA A 78 -8.59 7.14 8.61
CA ALA A 78 -8.15 5.78 8.94
C ALA A 78 -9.23 4.98 9.70
N GLU A 79 -9.94 5.63 10.62
CA GLU A 79 -11.07 5.06 11.37
C GLU A 79 -12.16 4.51 10.43
N ASN A 80 -12.54 5.29 9.40
CA ASN A 80 -13.55 4.87 8.44
C ASN A 80 -13.09 3.65 7.62
N GLN A 81 -11.79 3.57 7.32
CA GLN A 81 -11.23 2.40 6.61
C GLN A 81 -11.33 1.15 7.47
N GLU A 82 -10.93 1.23 8.73
CA GLU A 82 -11.00 0.12 9.68
C GLU A 82 -12.44 -0.36 9.89
N LEU A 83 -13.39 0.57 10.03
CA LEU A 83 -14.80 0.25 10.16
C LEU A 83 -15.34 -0.50 8.93
N ILE A 84 -14.98 -0.06 7.71
CA ILE A 84 -15.37 -0.73 6.47
C ILE A 84 -14.80 -2.14 6.40
N ILE A 85 -13.51 -2.30 6.73
CA ILE A 85 -12.82 -3.58 6.72
C ILE A 85 -13.45 -4.54 7.75
N ALA A 86 -13.74 -4.05 8.96
CA ALA A 86 -14.38 -4.83 10.00
C ALA A 86 -15.77 -5.34 9.58
N LYS A 87 -16.58 -4.50 8.92
CA LYS A 87 -17.91 -4.89 8.40
C LYS A 87 -17.83 -5.99 7.34
N VAL A 88 -16.82 -5.98 6.47
CA VAL A 88 -16.64 -6.98 5.41
C VAL A 88 -16.03 -8.28 5.94
N SER A 89 -15.11 -8.20 6.89
CA SER A 89 -14.35 -9.37 7.39
C SER A 89 -15.12 -10.25 8.37
N ARG A 90 -16.07 -9.67 9.12
CA ARG A 90 -16.75 -10.33 10.25
C ARG A 90 -17.46 -11.63 9.85
N ASP A 91 -18.39 -11.54 8.91
CA ASP A 91 -19.30 -12.65 8.59
C ASP A 91 -19.38 -12.93 7.10
N ARG A 92 -19.85 -14.13 6.75
CA ARG A 92 -20.20 -14.49 5.36
C ARG A 92 -21.10 -13.43 4.72
N PHE A 93 -22.13 -12.99 5.43
CA PHE A 93 -23.03 -11.94 4.96
C PHE A 93 -22.29 -10.64 4.68
N GLY A 94 -21.33 -10.26 5.54
CA GLY A 94 -20.48 -9.08 5.33
C GLY A 94 -19.65 -9.14 4.05
N ARG A 95 -19.12 -10.31 3.70
CA ARG A 95 -18.35 -10.53 2.46
C ARG A 95 -19.21 -10.46 1.19
N GLU A 96 -20.49 -10.81 1.32
CA GLU A 96 -21.45 -10.80 0.21
C GLU A 96 -22.15 -9.44 0.05
N LYS A 97 -22.04 -8.52 1.02
CA LYS A 97 -22.62 -7.16 0.94
C LYS A 97 -22.06 -6.38 -0.24
N THR A 98 -22.93 -5.61 -0.90
CA THR A 98 -22.48 -4.71 -1.95
C THR A 98 -21.87 -3.44 -1.34
N ALA A 99 -21.04 -2.74 -2.12
CA ALA A 99 -20.48 -1.45 -1.71
C ALA A 99 -21.56 -0.38 -1.49
N ALA A 100 -22.75 -0.54 -2.07
CA ALA A 100 -23.89 0.36 -1.83
C ALA A 100 -24.53 0.08 -0.47
N ASP A 101 -24.70 -1.19 -0.11
CA ASP A 101 -25.25 -1.59 1.20
C ASP A 101 -24.33 -1.12 2.34
N ILE A 102 -23.00 -1.31 2.18
CA ILE A 102 -22.02 -0.83 3.15
C ILE A 102 -22.07 0.70 3.30
N ALA A 103 -22.27 1.43 2.19
CA ALA A 103 -22.42 2.88 2.23
C ALA A 103 -23.71 3.30 2.95
N GLY A 104 -24.83 2.60 2.73
CA GLY A 104 -26.09 2.83 3.45
C GLY A 104 -25.97 2.53 4.95
N ASP A 105 -25.31 1.43 5.32
CA ASP A 105 -25.02 1.08 6.70
C ASP A 105 -24.17 2.15 7.41
N LEU A 106 -23.27 2.82 6.68
CA LEU A 106 -22.43 3.90 7.21
C LEU A 106 -23.19 5.22 7.30
N SER A 107 -24.03 5.51 6.31
CA SER A 107 -24.91 6.68 6.33
C SER A 107 -25.89 6.63 7.51
N SER A 108 -26.39 5.44 7.85
CA SER A 108 -27.23 5.22 9.03
C SER A 108 -26.48 5.47 10.35
N GLN A 109 -25.14 5.41 10.34
CA GLN A 109 -24.26 5.70 11.47
C GLN A 109 -23.77 7.16 11.46
N GLY A 110 -24.28 8.00 10.54
CA GLY A 110 -23.88 9.40 10.40
C GLY A 110 -22.62 9.65 9.56
N ILE A 111 -22.08 8.61 8.91
CA ILE A 111 -20.85 8.70 8.10
C ILE A 111 -21.22 8.72 6.62
N GLU A 112 -21.17 9.91 6.00
CA GLU A 112 -21.49 10.09 4.58
C GLU A 112 -20.31 9.73 3.66
N ILE A 113 -20.27 8.47 3.24
CA ILE A 113 -19.27 7.97 2.28
C ILE A 113 -19.97 7.46 1.03
N SER A 114 -19.49 7.88 -0.14
CA SER A 114 -19.99 7.37 -1.41
C SER A 114 -19.58 5.92 -1.67
N LYS A 115 -20.43 5.16 -2.37
CA LYS A 115 -20.13 3.78 -2.79
C LYS A 115 -18.79 3.63 -3.53
N THR A 116 -18.38 4.65 -4.28
CA THR A 116 -17.13 4.66 -5.04
C THR A 116 -15.92 4.74 -4.12
N THR A 117 -16.02 5.51 -3.05
CA THR A 117 -14.98 5.61 -2.01
C THR A 117 -14.85 4.30 -1.25
N VAL A 118 -15.95 3.67 -0.83
CA VAL A 118 -15.94 2.33 -0.22
C VAL A 118 -15.21 1.31 -1.12
N LYS A 119 -15.51 1.30 -2.42
CA LYS A 119 -14.86 0.42 -3.39
C LYS A 119 -13.35 0.68 -3.53
N LYS A 120 -12.92 1.94 -3.47
CA LYS A 120 -11.48 2.29 -3.51
C LYS A 120 -10.75 1.78 -2.28
N ILE A 121 -11.31 2.02 -1.09
CA ILE A 121 -10.75 1.57 0.19
C ILE A 121 -10.61 0.04 0.20
N LEU A 122 -11.66 -0.68 -0.20
CA LEU A 122 -11.60 -2.15 -0.25
C LEU A 122 -10.54 -2.66 -1.22
N LYS A 123 -10.32 -1.98 -2.36
CA LYS A 123 -9.26 -2.35 -3.30
C LYS A 123 -7.86 -2.06 -2.75
N GLU A 124 -7.67 -0.90 -2.11
CA GLU A 124 -6.41 -0.53 -1.44
C GLU A 124 -6.07 -1.53 -0.34
N ALA A 125 -7.08 -2.01 0.40
CA ALA A 125 -6.95 -3.07 1.40
C ALA A 125 -6.79 -4.49 0.80
N GLY A 126 -6.74 -4.64 -0.53
CA GLY A 126 -6.48 -5.91 -1.22
C GLY A 126 -7.69 -6.80 -1.48
N TYR A 127 -8.91 -6.36 -1.17
CA TYR A 127 -10.12 -7.15 -1.44
C TYR A 127 -10.45 -7.19 -2.92
N LYS A 128 -10.89 -8.38 -3.36
CA LYS A 128 -11.34 -8.64 -4.73
C LYS A 128 -12.78 -9.15 -4.72
N LYS A 129 -13.55 -8.73 -5.73
CA LYS A 129 -14.88 -9.28 -5.96
C LYS A 129 -14.71 -10.68 -6.55
N THR A 130 -15.06 -11.70 -5.77
CA THR A 130 -14.94 -13.11 -6.16
C THR A 130 -16.30 -13.78 -6.08
N LYS A 131 -16.59 -14.71 -7.00
CA LYS A 131 -17.81 -15.52 -6.93
C LYS A 131 -17.71 -16.47 -5.73
N PRO A 132 -18.74 -16.58 -4.88
CA PRO A 132 -18.71 -17.53 -3.77
C PRO A 132 -18.70 -18.97 -4.30
N THR A 133 -17.74 -19.76 -3.83
CA THR A 133 -17.67 -21.20 -4.14
C THR A 133 -18.49 -21.98 -3.11
N ARG A 134 -19.43 -22.82 -3.58
CA ARG A 134 -20.21 -23.70 -2.71
C ARG A 134 -19.60 -25.10 -2.71
N LYS A 135 -19.26 -25.62 -1.53
CA LYS A 135 -18.94 -27.03 -1.31
C LYS A 135 -20.10 -27.67 -0.53
N PRO A 136 -20.41 -28.96 -0.74
CA PRO A 136 -21.40 -29.65 0.09
C PRO A 136 -20.98 -29.57 1.57
N GLY A 137 -21.96 -29.42 2.45
CA GLY A 137 -21.70 -29.30 3.89
C GLY A 137 -21.13 -30.58 4.46
N LEU A 138 -20.04 -30.48 5.22
CA LEU A 138 -19.50 -31.60 6.00
C LEU A 138 -20.13 -31.61 7.39
N THR A 139 -20.61 -32.77 7.80
CA THR A 139 -21.00 -33.01 9.20
C THR A 139 -19.78 -32.95 10.12
N VAL A 140 -20.00 -32.73 11.41
CA VAL A 140 -18.92 -32.63 12.40
C VAL A 140 -18.13 -33.95 12.48
N ALA A 141 -18.81 -35.09 12.43
CA ALA A 141 -18.19 -36.42 12.41
C ALA A 141 -17.25 -36.59 11.20
N MET A 142 -17.72 -36.24 10.00
CA MET A 142 -16.92 -36.31 8.77
C MET A 142 -15.68 -35.41 8.83
N ARG A 143 -15.76 -34.23 9.48
CA ARG A 143 -14.58 -33.36 9.66
C ARG A 143 -13.55 -34.01 10.57
N LYS A 144 -13.99 -34.63 11.67
CA LYS A 144 -13.10 -35.30 12.63
C LYS A 144 -12.43 -36.51 12.00
N GLU A 145 -13.18 -37.35 11.30
CA GLU A 145 -12.64 -38.52 10.60
C GLU A 145 -11.61 -38.12 9.53
N ARG A 146 -11.95 -37.12 8.69
CA ARG A 146 -11.01 -36.62 7.69
C ARG A 146 -9.75 -36.02 8.31
N LEU A 147 -9.89 -35.24 9.38
CA LEU A 147 -8.75 -34.66 10.07
C LEU A 147 -7.84 -35.74 10.69
N ASN A 148 -8.44 -36.70 11.39
CA ASN A 148 -7.72 -37.83 11.96
C ASN A 148 -6.99 -38.65 10.89
N TRP A 149 -7.64 -38.88 9.74
CA TRP A 149 -7.03 -39.58 8.62
C TRP A 149 -5.83 -38.80 8.04
N CYS A 150 -5.95 -37.48 7.83
CA CYS A 150 -4.83 -36.65 7.38
C CYS A 150 -3.67 -36.60 8.37
N ILE A 151 -3.95 -36.62 9.68
CA ILE A 151 -2.91 -36.64 10.73
C ILE A 151 -2.20 -38.00 10.75
N ALA A 152 -2.96 -39.10 10.71
CA ALA A 152 -2.42 -40.46 10.72
C ALA A 152 -1.53 -40.75 9.51
N HIS A 153 -1.81 -40.08 8.39
CA HIS A 153 -1.10 -40.27 7.13
C HIS A 153 -0.39 -39.01 6.63
N ARG A 154 0.13 -38.20 7.57
CA ARG A 154 0.85 -36.97 7.24
C ARG A 154 2.11 -37.21 6.40
N ASP A 155 2.75 -38.36 6.63
CA ASP A 155 4.04 -38.73 6.03
C ASP A 155 3.87 -39.83 4.95
N TRP A 156 2.66 -39.95 4.37
CA TRP A 156 2.30 -40.97 3.35
C TRP A 156 3.10 -40.75 2.05
N SER A 157 3.80 -41.79 1.58
CA SER A 157 4.55 -41.80 0.32
C SER A 157 3.78 -42.50 -0.83
N LEU A 158 4.07 -42.15 -2.09
CA LEU A 158 3.33 -42.66 -3.28
C LEU A 158 3.22 -44.20 -3.33
N GLU A 159 4.13 -44.94 -2.70
CA GLU A 159 4.18 -46.41 -2.67
C GLU A 159 3.14 -47.06 -1.75
N ASP A 160 2.58 -46.32 -0.78
CA ASP A 160 1.65 -46.86 0.21
C ASP A 160 0.18 -46.86 -0.26
N SER A 161 -0.08 -46.42 -1.50
CA SER A 161 -1.42 -46.11 -2.05
C SER A 161 -2.31 -47.33 -2.36
N VAL A 162 -2.86 -48.01 -1.34
CA VAL A 162 -3.97 -48.97 -1.55
C VAL A 162 -5.32 -48.23 -1.45
N CYS A 163 -6.08 -48.22 -2.55
CA CYS A 163 -7.43 -47.66 -2.59
C CYS A 163 -8.42 -48.58 -1.84
N PRO A 164 -9.03 -48.16 -0.71
CA PRO A 164 -10.03 -48.96 -0.04
C PRO A 164 -11.39 -48.68 -0.67
N THR A 165 -11.64 -49.23 -1.87
CA THR A 165 -12.98 -49.27 -2.47
C THR A 165 -13.45 -50.71 -2.58
N THR A 166 -14.18 -51.14 -1.55
CA THR A 166 -15.43 -51.92 -1.55
C THR A 166 -15.45 -52.84 -0.33
N LYS A 167 -16.40 -52.61 0.59
CA LYS A 167 -16.76 -53.64 1.57
C LYS A 167 -17.34 -54.81 0.76
N SER A 168 -16.63 -55.92 0.65
CA SER A 168 -17.25 -57.17 0.26
C SER A 168 -18.30 -57.50 1.31
N SER A 169 -19.56 -57.51 0.90
CA SER A 169 -20.65 -58.07 1.66
C SER A 169 -20.38 -59.56 1.87
N ASN A 170 -19.96 -59.95 3.06
CA ASN A 170 -20.03 -61.35 3.48
C ASN A 170 -21.51 -61.72 3.66
N LEU A 171 -22.06 -62.43 2.67
CA LEU A 171 -23.23 -63.27 2.83
C LEU A 171 -22.85 -64.43 3.75
N VAL A 172 -23.44 -64.47 4.93
CA VAL A 172 -23.42 -65.63 5.82
C VAL A 172 -24.55 -66.55 5.38
N GLY A 173 -24.18 -67.77 4.98
CA GLY A 173 -25.02 -68.96 4.93
C GLY A 173 -24.34 -70.05 5.75
#